data_AF-A0A090RWL3-F1
#
_entry.id   AF-A0A090RWL3-F1
#
_cell.length_a   1.000
_cell.length_b   1.000
_cell.length_c   1.000
_cell.angle_alpha   90.00
_cell.angle_beta   90.00
_cell.angle_gamma   90.00
#
_symmetry.space_group_name_H-M   'P 1'
#
loop_
_entity.id
_entity.type
_entity.pdbx_description
1 polymer ?
#
loop_
_entity_poly.entity_id
_entity_poly.type
_entity_poly.pdbx_seq_one_letter_code
_entity_poly.pdbx_strand_id
1 'polypeptide(L)'
;MKWFRILGLSLVAVVTGCASNSSTQDQQWLNPPMAVPLQANVQYEVQVARLTQLLQRSDLDNDVRAKMHFERGSYFNSLGMRDLAQLDFNQSLQLNPAQPVVFNQVGQYFTQIGDFDSAYEAFDST
;
A
#
# COMPACT_ATOMS: atom_id res chain seq x y z
N MET A 1 -48.39 -30.64 56.44
CA MET A 1 -48.90 -29.69 55.42
C MET A 1 -48.06 -28.40 55.25
N LYS A 2 -47.30 -27.91 56.25
CA LYS A 2 -46.48 -26.69 56.12
C LYS A 2 -45.11 -26.90 55.42
N TRP A 3 -44.48 -28.06 55.57
CA TRP A 3 -43.20 -28.38 54.91
C TRP A 3 -43.28 -28.45 53.38
N PHE A 4 -44.39 -28.93 52.82
CA PHE A 4 -44.56 -29.00 51.36
C PHE A 4 -44.62 -27.60 50.72
N ARG A 5 -45.10 -26.59 51.47
CA ARG A 5 -45.12 -25.18 51.02
C ARG A 5 -43.73 -24.55 51.05
N ILE A 6 -42.88 -24.92 52.00
CA ILE A 6 -41.50 -24.42 52.12
C ILE A 6 -40.62 -25.05 51.04
N LEU A 7 -40.81 -26.34 50.76
CA LEU A 7 -40.12 -27.04 49.67
C LEU A 7 -40.50 -26.48 48.30
N GLY A 8 -41.78 -26.14 48.09
CA GLY A 8 -42.22 -25.46 46.87
C GLY A 8 -41.62 -24.06 46.69
N LEU A 9 -41.48 -23.30 47.78
CA LEU A 9 -40.90 -21.94 47.75
C LEU A 9 -39.39 -21.95 47.45
N SER A 10 -38.66 -22.95 47.97
CA SER A 10 -37.25 -23.15 47.66
C SER A 10 -37.02 -23.60 46.21
N LEU A 11 -37.95 -24.36 45.63
CA LEU A 11 -37.85 -24.81 44.23
C LEU A 11 -38.03 -23.64 43.25
N VAL A 12 -38.92 -22.69 43.56
CA VAL A 12 -39.16 -21.51 42.73
C VAL A 12 -37.96 -20.56 42.73
N ALA A 13 -37.27 -20.40 43.86
CA ALA A 13 -36.07 -19.56 43.97
C ALA A 13 -34.87 -20.09 43.16
N VAL A 14 -34.79 -21.40 42.91
CA VAL A 14 -33.72 -22.01 42.09
C VAL A 14 -33.98 -21.83 40.60
N VAL A 15 -35.25 -21.69 40.17
CA VAL A 15 -35.61 -21.55 38.74
C VAL A 15 -35.48 -20.12 38.23
N THR A 16 -35.50 -19.10 39.10
CA THR A 16 -35.30 -17.69 38.69
C THR A 16 -33.83 -17.28 38.53
N GLY A 17 -32.88 -18.20 38.72
CA GLY A 17 -31.44 -17.92 38.68
C GLY A 17 -30.79 -17.80 37.29
N CYS A 18 -31.50 -18.06 36.19
CA CYS A 18 -30.94 -18.01 34.84
C CYS A 18 -31.80 -17.16 33.89
N ALA A 19 -31.93 -15.87 34.19
CA ALA A 19 -32.21 -14.88 33.15
C ALA A 19 -30.91 -14.14 32.84
N SER A 20 -30.03 -14.77 32.07
CA SER A 20 -28.99 -14.03 31.36
C SER A 20 -29.71 -13.20 30.29
N ASN A 21 -30.10 -11.98 30.63
CA ASN A 21 -30.30 -10.94 29.63
C ASN A 21 -28.93 -10.59 29.06
N SER A 22 -28.34 -11.50 28.30
CA SER A 22 -27.56 -11.07 27.16
C SER A 22 -28.60 -10.46 26.23
N SER A 23 -28.87 -9.17 26.42
CA SER A 23 -28.96 -8.32 25.24
C SER A 23 -27.69 -8.63 24.47
N THR A 24 -27.77 -9.63 23.59
CA THR A 24 -27.03 -9.57 22.34
C THR A 24 -27.47 -8.22 21.80
N GLN A 25 -26.66 -7.20 22.13
CA GLN A 25 -26.47 -6.14 21.20
C GLN A 25 -26.27 -6.88 19.89
N ASP A 26 -27.28 -6.79 19.04
CA ASP A 26 -27.04 -6.74 17.61
C ASP A 26 -26.14 -5.51 17.39
N GLN A 27 -24.89 -5.60 17.87
CA GLN A 27 -23.73 -5.01 17.25
C GLN A 27 -23.65 -5.76 15.93
N GLN A 28 -24.55 -5.39 15.04
CA GLN A 28 -24.53 -5.78 13.66
C GLN A 28 -23.24 -5.13 13.15
N TRP A 29 -22.13 -5.88 13.20
CA TRP A 29 -20.86 -5.53 12.58
C TRP A 29 -21.08 -5.57 11.06
N LEU A 30 -21.88 -4.63 10.56
CA LEU A 30 -22.07 -4.36 9.15
C LEU A 30 -20.79 -3.64 8.70
N ASN A 31 -19.85 -4.44 8.20
CA ASN A 31 -18.53 -4.08 7.72
C ASN A 31 -17.55 -3.62 8.81
N PRO A 32 -16.71 -4.53 9.36
CA PRO A 32 -15.43 -4.08 9.89
C PRO A 32 -14.73 -3.20 8.83
N PRO A 33 -14.02 -2.13 9.23
CA PRO A 33 -13.26 -1.33 8.29
C PRO A 33 -12.22 -2.23 7.61
N MET A 34 -12.53 -2.67 6.40
CA MET A 34 -11.60 -3.40 5.55
C MET A 34 -10.60 -2.39 5.00
N ALA A 35 -9.31 -2.71 5.06
CA ALA A 35 -8.32 -1.93 4.33
C ALA A 35 -8.65 -2.01 2.84
N VAL A 36 -9.11 -0.90 2.26
CA VAL A 36 -9.27 -0.77 0.82
C VAL A 36 -7.87 -0.52 0.25
N PRO A 37 -7.47 -1.18 -0.86
CA PRO A 37 -6.20 -0.88 -1.50
C PRO A 37 -6.16 0.60 -1.89
N LEU A 38 -5.00 1.22 -1.72
CA LEU A 38 -4.77 2.60 -2.16
C LEU A 38 -5.16 2.71 -3.64
N GLN A 39 -6.16 3.53 -3.93
CA GLN A 39 -6.64 3.72 -5.29
C GLN A 39 -5.58 4.45 -6.12
N ALA A 40 -5.40 4.01 -7.37
CA ALA A 40 -4.52 4.70 -8.30
C ALA A 40 -4.93 6.17 -8.45
N ASN A 41 -3.97 7.08 -8.36
CA ASN A 41 -4.24 8.50 -8.52
C ASN A 41 -4.31 8.80 -10.03
N VAL A 42 -5.51 9.15 -10.52
CA VAL A 42 -5.76 9.53 -11.92
C VAL A 42 -4.79 10.61 -12.41
N GLN A 43 -4.38 11.54 -11.52
CA GLN A 43 -3.42 12.57 -11.89
C GLN A 43 -2.08 11.97 -12.31
N TYR A 44 -1.61 10.91 -11.65
CA TYR A 44 -0.35 10.25 -12.00
C TYR A 44 -0.45 9.51 -13.34
N GLU A 45 -1.59 8.89 -13.63
CA GLU A 45 -1.82 8.24 -14.92
C GLU A 45 -1.80 9.25 -16.08
N VAL A 46 -2.42 10.42 -15.89
CA VAL A 46 -2.37 11.51 -16.87
C VAL A 46 -0.93 11.98 -17.10
N GLN A 47 -0.11 12.07 -16.04
CA GLN A 47 1.29 12.47 -16.15
C GLN A 47 2.12 11.41 -16.90
N VAL A 48 1.90 10.13 -16.62
CA VAL A 48 2.54 9.02 -17.37
C VAL A 48 2.19 9.11 -18.85
N ALA A 49 0.92 9.33 -19.19
CA ALA A 49 0.47 9.45 -20.57
C ALA A 49 1.14 10.65 -21.28
N ARG A 50 1.19 11.81 -20.60
CA ARG A 50 1.86 13.02 -21.12
C ARG A 50 3.34 12.79 -21.36
N LEU A 51 4.07 12.24 -20.38
CA LEU A 51 5.50 11.98 -20.49
C LEU A 51 5.79 10.95 -21.60
N THR A 52 4.93 9.93 -21.73
CA THR A 52 5.05 8.94 -22.82
C THR A 52 4.95 9.60 -24.18
N GLN A 53 4.02 10.54 -24.37
CA GLN A 53 3.92 11.29 -25.62
C GLN A 53 5.13 12.19 -25.87
N LEU A 54 5.63 12.87 -24.83
CA LEU A 54 6.80 13.73 -24.96
C LEU A 54 8.06 12.93 -25.32
N LEU A 55 8.24 11.76 -24.72
CA LEU A 55 9.40 10.89 -24.97
C LEU A 55 9.49 10.36 -26.42
N GLN A 56 8.40 10.38 -27.18
CA GLN A 56 8.43 10.01 -28.62
C GLN A 56 9.12 11.08 -29.49
N ARG A 57 9.35 12.28 -28.96
CA ARG A 57 9.98 13.36 -29.71
C ARG A 57 11.48 13.10 -29.89
N SER A 58 11.95 13.29 -31.12
CA SER A 58 13.37 13.13 -31.48
C SER A 58 14.21 14.37 -31.18
N ASP A 59 13.60 15.54 -31.01
CA ASP A 59 14.27 16.83 -30.82
C ASP A 59 14.62 17.15 -29.35
N LEU A 60 14.56 16.14 -28.48
CA LEU A 60 14.88 16.27 -27.07
C LEU A 60 16.36 16.01 -26.82
N ASP A 61 16.97 16.89 -26.04
CA ASP A 61 18.31 16.67 -25.50
C ASP A 61 18.32 15.47 -24.52
N ASN A 62 19.47 14.81 -24.43
CA ASN A 62 19.62 13.60 -23.62
C ASN A 62 19.40 13.86 -22.14
N ASP A 63 19.83 15.00 -21.60
CA ASP A 63 19.61 15.35 -20.18
C ASP A 63 18.12 15.56 -19.88
N VAL A 64 17.40 16.21 -20.80
CA VAL A 64 15.95 16.40 -20.68
C VAL A 64 15.23 15.05 -20.78
N ARG A 65 15.64 14.20 -21.72
CA ARG A 65 15.09 12.85 -21.90
C ARG A 65 15.34 11.98 -20.66
N ALA A 66 16.53 12.04 -20.07
CA ALA A 66 16.87 11.34 -18.84
C ALA A 66 15.93 11.76 -17.69
N LYS A 67 15.78 13.07 -17.48
CA LYS A 67 14.86 13.60 -16.47
C LYS A 67 13.42 13.14 -16.67
N MET A 68 12.93 13.12 -17.92
CA MET A 68 11.58 12.64 -18.21
C MET A 68 11.39 11.15 -17.93
N HIS A 69 12.39 10.32 -18.21
CA HIS A 69 12.37 8.91 -17.80
C HIS A 69 12.33 8.78 -16.27
N PHE A 70 13.17 9.51 -15.54
CA PHE A 70 13.12 9.53 -14.07
C PHE A 70 11.75 9.95 -13.51
N GLU A 71 11.16 11.03 -14.04
CA GLU A 71 9.84 11.49 -13.60
C GLU A 71 8.75 10.46 -13.92
N ARG A 72 8.77 9.86 -15.12
CA ARG A 72 7.80 8.83 -15.50
C ARG A 72 7.94 7.58 -14.63
N GLY A 73 9.17 7.15 -14.35
CA GLY A 73 9.45 6.06 -13.42
C GLY A 73 8.97 6.34 -12.00
N SER A 74 9.10 7.58 -11.52
CA SER A 74 8.59 8.00 -10.21
C SER A 74 7.06 7.93 -10.12
N TYR A 75 6.34 8.28 -11.20
CA TYR A 75 4.90 8.10 -11.27
C TYR A 75 4.51 6.63 -11.35
N PHE A 76 5.21 5.80 -12.12
CA PHE A 76 5.00 4.35 -12.14
C PHE A 76 5.21 3.72 -10.75
N ASN A 77 6.25 4.12 -10.03
CA ASN A 77 6.51 3.65 -8.67
C ASN A 77 5.35 4.04 -7.72
N SER A 78 4.87 5.27 -7.83
CA SER A 78 3.72 5.79 -7.05
C SER A 78 2.41 5.07 -7.37
N LEU A 79 2.28 4.52 -8.57
CA LEU A 79 1.15 3.68 -9.02
C LEU A 79 1.36 2.19 -8.70
N GLY A 80 2.46 1.81 -8.07
CA GLY A 80 2.79 0.42 -7.74
C GLY A 80 3.34 -0.41 -8.91
N MET A 81 3.55 0.19 -10.09
CA MET A 81 4.11 -0.46 -11.27
C MET A 81 5.65 -0.49 -11.22
N ARG A 82 6.19 -1.27 -10.29
CA ARG A 82 7.63 -1.26 -9.94
C ARG A 82 8.55 -1.64 -11.11
N ASP A 83 8.19 -2.64 -11.90
CA ASP A 83 9.03 -3.08 -13.03
C ASP A 83 9.14 -2.00 -14.11
N LEU A 84 8.05 -1.29 -14.39
CA LEU A 84 8.04 -0.15 -15.31
C LEU A 84 8.86 1.01 -14.76
N ALA A 85 8.77 1.27 -13.45
CA ALA A 85 9.59 2.27 -12.79
C ALA A 85 11.09 1.96 -12.93
N GLN A 86 11.49 0.71 -12.67
CA GLN A 86 12.89 0.29 -12.79
C GLN A 86 13.41 0.39 -14.23
N LEU A 87 12.59 0.04 -15.22
CA LEU A 87 12.94 0.20 -16.63
C LEU A 87 13.20 1.68 -16.96
N ASP A 88 12.34 2.58 -16.50
CA ASP A 88 12.50 4.02 -16.70
C ASP A 88 13.72 4.60 -15.95
N PHE A 89 13.98 4.16 -14.72
CA PHE A 89 15.19 4.56 -13.98
C PHE A 89 16.46 4.10 -14.70
N ASN A 90 16.48 2.88 -15.23
CA ASN A 90 17.60 2.38 -16.02
C ASN A 90 17.80 3.19 -17.32
N GLN A 91 16.71 3.53 -18.02
CA GLN A 91 16.78 4.40 -19.21
C GLN A 91 17.31 5.79 -18.87
N SER A 92 16.90 6.36 -17.73
CA SER A 92 17.41 7.63 -17.24
C SER A 92 18.92 7.58 -16.98
N LEU A 93 19.40 6.56 -16.25
CA LEU A 93 20.83 6.38 -15.93
C LEU A 93 21.70 6.09 -17.16
N GLN A 94 21.16 5.40 -18.17
CA GLN A 94 21.86 5.18 -19.44
C GLN A 94 22.10 6.48 -20.21
N LEU A 95 21.16 7.43 -20.12
CA LEU A 95 21.27 8.73 -20.79
C LEU A 95 22.13 9.71 -20.00
N ASN A 96 21.97 9.73 -18.68
CA ASN A 96 22.76 10.54 -17.76
C ASN A 96 23.04 9.75 -16.47
N PRO A 97 24.28 9.26 -16.26
CA PRO A 97 24.61 8.46 -15.09
C PRO A 97 24.79 9.30 -13.81
N ALA A 98 25.01 10.62 -13.90
CA ALA A 98 25.29 11.49 -12.77
C ALA A 98 24.00 11.97 -12.08
N GLN A 99 23.18 11.02 -11.62
CA GLN A 99 21.88 11.30 -11.02
C GLN A 99 21.71 10.58 -9.66
N PRO A 100 22.25 11.12 -8.56
CA PRO A 100 22.11 10.51 -7.22
C PRO A 100 20.64 10.25 -6.82
N VAL A 101 19.73 11.12 -7.28
CA VAL A 101 18.29 10.97 -6.99
C VAL A 101 17.70 9.69 -7.62
N VAL A 102 18.20 9.25 -8.77
CA VAL A 102 17.73 8.03 -9.43
C VAL A 102 18.28 6.80 -8.72
N PHE A 103 19.55 6.84 -8.32
CA PHE A 103 20.17 5.79 -7.51
C PHE A 103 19.46 5.57 -6.17
N ASN A 104 19.00 6.65 -5.52
CA ASN A 104 18.15 6.53 -4.34
C ASN A 104 16.84 5.78 -4.61
N GLN A 105 16.24 5.89 -5.80
CA GLN A 105 15.05 5.10 -6.16
C GLN A 105 15.40 3.62 -6.39
N VAL A 106 16.52 3.35 -7.04
CA VAL A 106 17.02 2.00 -7.29
C VAL A 106 17.38 1.29 -5.98
N GLY A 107 18.05 1.96 -5.04
CA GLY A 107 18.36 1.42 -3.71
C GLY A 107 17.09 1.13 -2.90
N GLN A 108 16.07 2.00 -2.98
CA GLN A 108 14.76 1.74 -2.36
C GLN A 108 14.08 0.50 -2.95
N TYR A 109 14.15 0.31 -4.27
CA TYR A 109 13.62 -0.88 -4.93
C TYR A 109 14.31 -2.16 -4.42
N PHE A 110 15.64 -2.17 -4.40
CA PHE A 110 16.41 -3.34 -3.93
C PHE A 110 16.15 -3.64 -2.45
N THR A 111 16.03 -2.59 -1.62
CA THR A 111 15.62 -2.72 -0.21
C THR A 111 14.25 -3.41 -0.10
N GLN A 112 13.30 -3.07 -0.98
CA GLN A 112 11.95 -3.62 -0.95
C GLN A 112 11.88 -5.11 -1.34
N ILE A 113 12.80 -5.57 -2.20
CA ILE A 113 12.86 -6.99 -2.60
C ILE A 113 13.82 -7.81 -1.72
N GLY A 114 14.49 -7.18 -0.75
CA GLY A 114 15.40 -7.82 0.19
C GLY A 114 16.82 -8.07 -0.35
N ASP A 115 17.17 -7.47 -1.49
CA ASP A 115 18.52 -7.51 -2.04
C ASP A 115 19.35 -6.35 -1.48
N PHE A 116 19.86 -6.53 -0.27
CA PHE A 116 20.53 -5.45 0.47
C PHE A 116 21.91 -5.12 -0.09
N ASP A 117 22.60 -6.06 -0.75
CA ASP A 117 23.90 -5.82 -1.36
C ASP A 117 23.75 -4.85 -2.54
N SER A 118 22.82 -5.14 -3.45
CA SER A 118 22.49 -4.24 -4.56
C SER A 118 21.94 -2.89 -4.08
N ALA A 119 21.18 -2.88 -2.98
CA ALA A 119 20.70 -1.63 -2.38
C ALA A 119 21.86 -0.77 -1.87
N TYR A 120 22.84 -1.38 -1.19
CA TYR A 120 24.02 -0.68 -0.69
C TYR A 120 24.84 -0.06 -1.83
N GLU A 121 25.12 -0.83 -2.88
CA GLU A 121 25.83 -0.33 -4.07
C GLU A 121 25.08 0.84 -4.72
N ALA A 122 23.76 0.75 -4.84
CA ALA A 122 22.95 1.82 -5.38
C ALA A 122 23.01 3.08 -4.49
N PHE A 123 22.89 2.96 -3.18
CA PHE A 123 22.95 4.13 -2.29
C PHE A 123 24.34 4.78 -2.20
N ASP A 124 25.42 4.02 -2.45
CA ASP A 124 26.79 4.54 -2.48
C ASP A 124 27.12 5.25 -3.82
N SER A 125 26.30 5.03 -4.85
CA SER A 125 26.48 5.64 -6.17
C SER A 125 26.06 7.12 -6.17
N THR A 126 27.00 8.00 -6.56
CA THR A 126 26.86 9.47 -6.64
C THR A 126 26.89 9.99 -8.07
#